data_AF-A0A838PL53-F1
#
_entry.id   AF-A0A838PL53-F1
#
_cell.length_a   1.000
_cell.length_b   1.000
_cell.length_c   1.000
_cell.angle_alpha   90.00
_cell.angle_beta   90.00
_cell.angle_gamma   90.00
#
_symmetry.space_group_name_H-M   'P 1'
#
loop_
_entity.id
_entity.type
_entity.pdbx_description
1 polymer ?
#
loop_
_entity_poly.entity_id
_entity_poly.type
_entity_poly.pdbx_seq_one_letter_code
_entity_poly.pdbx_strand_id
1 'polypeptide(L)'
;MNGSHRPGRPRPQAGALALVLHSHMPYVEGFGTWPFGEEWLWEAVATVYLPLLETLAGAPVTLGLTPVLCDQLETLTGPAGERFLAFLREVRAPVHTEDARGLGEGGEHEASGEVLRAAGDYAAADRAFEALGGDLLGAFRRLSAGGSGPELLGSAATHAVLPLLATVGGRRLQIEAGIRAHERRFGRRPGAFWLPECAYAPGLEVVLAEAGARTFCVDQTDALGLGAPEQLEPVRTPAGPVAIPIDWSTVGLVWDERSGYPVHGRYRNYHGRTTHDLKPWDNSGATYDHAAARALAAEHGRDFLRRCAARLEGHRVQRDRPGLLCCPLDTELLGHWWYEGQTWLATVLAEAEAHGVELLPLSEALARVEPVEGRGLAPSSWGVPKDLSTWDSPRVAELVVAARRGELELVAAASRARAGAAGGG
;
A
#
# COMPACT_ATOMS: atom_id res chain seq x y z
N MET A 1 33.05 -32.46 -38.85
CA MET A 1 32.23 -31.27 -38.58
C MET A 1 31.41 -31.53 -37.33
N ASN A 2 31.90 -31.13 -36.16
CA ASN A 2 31.12 -31.17 -34.91
C ASN A 2 31.03 -29.73 -34.41
N GLY A 3 29.91 -29.09 -34.71
CA GLY A 3 29.60 -27.74 -34.23
C GLY A 3 29.24 -27.80 -32.76
N SER A 4 30.15 -27.34 -31.91
CA SER A 4 29.89 -27.08 -30.49
C SER A 4 28.77 -26.04 -30.36
N HIS A 5 27.63 -26.46 -29.82
CA HIS A 5 26.59 -25.55 -29.36
C HIS A 5 27.15 -24.78 -28.16
N ARG A 6 27.58 -23.53 -28.36
CA ARG A 6 27.85 -22.62 -27.24
C ARG A 6 26.49 -22.31 -26.59
N PRO A 7 26.34 -22.42 -25.25
CA PRO A 7 25.17 -21.88 -24.58
C PRO A 7 25.12 -20.38 -24.91
N GLY A 8 24.00 -19.92 -25.45
CA GLY A 8 23.78 -18.50 -25.73
C GLY A 8 24.03 -17.71 -24.45
N ARG A 9 24.70 -16.55 -24.58
CA ARG A 9 24.77 -15.59 -23.47
C ARG A 9 23.34 -15.37 -22.94
N PRO A 10 23.12 -15.42 -21.61
CA PRO A 10 21.82 -15.02 -21.07
C PRO A 10 21.48 -13.64 -21.65
N ARG A 11 20.25 -13.49 -22.15
CA ARG A 11 19.78 -12.19 -22.63
C ARG A 11 19.98 -11.19 -21.48
N PRO A 12 20.48 -9.97 -21.75
CA PRO A 12 20.49 -8.94 -20.73
C PRO A 12 19.06 -8.80 -20.19
N GLN A 13 18.91 -8.90 -18.88
CA GLN A 13 17.61 -8.80 -18.23
C GLN A 13 16.99 -7.43 -18.53
N ALA A 14 15.71 -7.37 -18.86
CA ALA A 14 15.02 -6.12 -19.19
C ALA A 14 14.86 -5.18 -17.98
N GLY A 15 15.04 -5.73 -16.78
CA GLY A 15 14.85 -5.05 -15.52
C GLY A 15 13.98 -5.88 -14.58
N ALA A 16 13.47 -5.22 -13.54
CA ALA A 16 12.66 -5.86 -12.51
C ALA A 16 11.39 -5.05 -12.23
N LEU A 17 10.33 -5.76 -11.86
CA LEU A 17 9.13 -5.21 -11.24
C LEU A 17 9.32 -5.20 -9.72
N ALA A 18 9.07 -4.06 -9.10
CA ALA A 18 8.92 -3.94 -7.66
C ALA A 18 7.46 -3.61 -7.34
N LEU A 19 6.74 -4.59 -6.81
CA LEU A 19 5.39 -4.39 -6.29
C LEU A 19 5.48 -3.90 -4.83
N VAL A 20 4.92 -2.71 -4.56
CA VAL A 20 4.98 -2.06 -3.25
C VAL A 20 3.58 -1.95 -2.68
N LEU A 21 3.29 -2.66 -1.60
CA LEU A 21 2.00 -2.62 -0.91
C LEU A 21 2.09 -1.62 0.24
N HIS A 22 1.38 -0.50 0.16
CA HIS A 22 1.35 0.52 1.19
C HIS A 22 0.11 0.32 2.08
N SER A 23 0.28 -0.04 3.35
CA SER A 23 -0.81 -0.23 4.30
C SER A 23 -0.85 0.92 5.30
N HIS A 24 -1.99 1.62 5.32
CA HIS A 24 -2.18 2.77 6.19
C HIS A 24 -3.62 2.82 6.72
N MET A 25 -3.72 3.07 8.02
CA MET A 25 -4.95 3.47 8.68
C MET A 25 -4.61 4.65 9.59
N PRO A 26 -5.35 5.78 9.54
CA PRO A 26 -5.23 6.80 10.57
C PRO A 26 -5.55 6.21 11.95
N TYR A 27 -5.21 6.90 13.02
CA TYR A 27 -5.51 6.40 14.37
C TYR A 27 -7.01 6.50 14.64
N VAL A 28 -7.69 5.35 14.62
CA VAL A 28 -9.14 5.21 14.77
C VAL A 28 -9.54 4.36 15.99
N GLU A 29 -8.62 3.55 16.52
CA GLU A 29 -8.85 2.75 17.73
C GLU A 29 -9.29 3.65 18.89
N GLY A 30 -10.45 3.35 19.49
CA GLY A 30 -11.04 4.16 20.56
C GLY A 30 -11.73 5.46 20.12
N PHE A 31 -11.80 5.79 18.82
CA PHE A 31 -12.40 7.03 18.31
C PHE A 31 -13.69 6.78 17.51
N GLY A 32 -14.73 6.32 18.22
CA GLY A 32 -16.02 5.97 17.61
C GLY A 32 -15.94 4.67 16.80
N THR A 33 -17.09 4.05 16.57
CA THR A 33 -17.14 2.74 15.89
C THR A 33 -17.78 2.82 14.52
N TRP A 34 -18.94 3.51 14.40
CA TRP A 34 -19.74 3.56 13.17
C TRP A 34 -20.33 4.96 12.95
N PRO A 35 -20.41 5.50 11.71
CA PRO A 35 -19.96 4.90 10.44
C PRO A 35 -18.46 5.13 10.14
N PHE A 36 -17.77 5.87 11.01
CA PHE A 36 -16.35 6.17 10.91
C PHE A 36 -15.68 5.85 12.24
N GLY A 37 -14.45 5.35 12.20
CA GLY A 37 -13.69 4.95 13.38
C GLY A 37 -13.24 3.50 13.31
N GLU A 38 -13.43 2.75 14.38
CA GLU A 38 -12.88 1.40 14.54
C GLU A 38 -13.34 0.41 13.45
N GLU A 39 -14.55 0.55 12.90
CA GLU A 39 -15.03 -0.34 11.84
C GLU A 39 -14.12 -0.31 10.60
N TRP A 40 -13.47 0.82 10.30
CA TRP A 40 -12.48 0.88 9.21
C TRP A 40 -11.31 -0.05 9.46
N LEU A 41 -10.80 -0.07 10.70
CA LEU A 41 -9.73 -0.98 11.10
C LEU A 41 -10.23 -2.43 11.11
N TRP A 42 -11.44 -2.70 11.61
CA TRP A 42 -12.02 -4.05 11.65
C TRP A 42 -12.22 -4.65 10.27
N GLU A 43 -12.82 -3.90 9.35
CA GLU A 43 -13.01 -4.34 7.97
C GLU A 43 -11.67 -4.59 7.28
N ALA A 44 -10.68 -3.70 7.46
CA ALA A 44 -9.34 -3.90 6.89
C ALA A 44 -8.63 -5.13 7.49
N VAL A 45 -8.71 -5.35 8.80
CA VAL A 45 -8.14 -6.54 9.44
C VAL A 45 -8.78 -7.82 8.89
N ALA A 46 -10.10 -7.87 8.82
CA ALA A 46 -10.84 -9.06 8.41
C ALA A 46 -10.69 -9.38 6.91
N THR A 47 -10.77 -8.36 6.05
CA THR A 47 -10.90 -8.56 4.59
C THR A 47 -9.60 -8.34 3.82
N VAL A 48 -8.58 -7.75 4.46
CA VAL A 48 -7.31 -7.39 3.82
C VAL A 48 -6.13 -8.01 4.57
N TYR A 49 -5.87 -7.58 5.80
CA TYR A 49 -4.60 -7.91 6.47
C TYR A 49 -4.46 -9.39 6.85
N LEU A 50 -5.51 -10.02 7.39
CA LEU A 50 -5.48 -11.44 7.71
C LEU A 50 -5.35 -12.31 6.45
N PRO A 51 -6.16 -12.12 5.38
CA PRO A 51 -5.98 -12.83 4.11
C PRO A 51 -4.59 -12.65 3.48
N LEU A 52 -4.00 -11.45 3.59
CA LEU A 52 -2.68 -11.17 3.02
C LEU A 52 -1.56 -12.01 3.63
N LEU A 53 -1.70 -12.48 4.87
CA LEU A 53 -0.63 -13.27 5.49
C LEU A 53 -0.31 -14.53 4.69
N GLU A 54 -1.33 -15.18 4.12
CA GLU A 54 -1.16 -16.35 3.27
C GLU A 54 -0.58 -15.96 1.91
N THR A 55 -1.16 -14.95 1.25
CA THR A 55 -0.72 -14.47 -0.07
C THR A 55 0.74 -14.01 -0.06
N LEU A 56 1.22 -13.43 1.05
CA LEU A 56 2.56 -12.85 1.16
C LEU A 56 3.61 -13.83 1.71
N ALA A 57 3.23 -15.06 2.06
CA ALA A 57 4.18 -16.06 2.54
C ALA A 57 5.23 -16.40 1.47
N GLY A 58 6.47 -15.95 1.70
CA GLY A 58 7.58 -16.14 0.75
C GLY A 58 7.53 -15.22 -0.48
N ALA A 59 6.64 -14.23 -0.51
CA ALA A 59 6.46 -13.35 -1.66
C ALA A 59 7.61 -12.32 -1.77
N PRO A 60 8.24 -12.14 -2.96
CA PRO A 60 9.32 -11.18 -3.19
C PRO A 60 8.76 -9.77 -3.44
N VAL A 61 7.99 -9.24 -2.48
CA VAL A 61 7.38 -7.91 -2.57
C VAL A 61 7.91 -6.97 -1.49
N THR A 62 7.53 -5.69 -1.60
CA THR A 62 7.76 -4.71 -0.55
C THR A 62 6.44 -4.40 0.16
N LEU A 63 6.39 -4.50 1.48
CA LEU A 63 5.22 -4.23 2.31
C LEU A 63 5.52 -3.06 3.26
N GLY A 64 4.78 -1.97 3.13
CA GLY A 64 4.82 -0.84 4.05
C GLY A 64 3.71 -0.93 5.08
N LEU A 65 4.08 -0.94 6.36
CA LEU A 65 3.16 -0.78 7.47
C LEU A 65 3.46 0.56 8.13
N THR A 66 2.54 1.53 8.01
CA THR A 66 2.76 2.84 8.64
C THR A 66 2.89 2.69 10.17
N PRO A 67 3.72 3.50 10.85
CA PRO A 67 3.90 3.39 12.29
C PRO A 67 2.59 3.55 13.08
N VAL A 68 1.72 4.48 12.66
CA VAL A 68 0.38 4.68 13.26
C VAL A 68 -0.57 3.50 13.04
N LEU A 69 -0.45 2.76 11.93
CA LEU A 69 -1.16 1.49 11.76
C LEU A 69 -0.60 0.45 12.73
N CYS A 70 0.72 0.33 12.82
CA CYS A 70 1.37 -0.61 13.74
C CYS A 70 1.00 -0.37 15.20
N ASP A 71 0.88 0.89 15.63
CA ASP A 71 0.45 1.26 16.98
C ASP A 71 -0.93 0.65 17.31
N GLN A 72 -1.85 0.64 16.34
CA GLN A 72 -3.19 0.05 16.50
C GLN A 72 -3.20 -1.47 16.37
N LEU A 73 -2.35 -2.04 15.50
CA LEU A 73 -2.22 -3.50 15.39
C LEU A 73 -1.66 -4.12 16.68
N GLU A 74 -0.83 -3.40 17.44
CA GLU A 74 -0.33 -3.87 18.74
C GLU A 74 -1.44 -4.00 19.80
N THR A 75 -2.45 -3.12 19.76
CA THR A 75 -3.55 -3.14 20.75
C THR A 75 -4.49 -4.33 20.55
N LEU A 76 -4.44 -4.99 19.39
CA LEU A 76 -5.25 -6.18 19.05
C LEU A 76 -4.96 -7.39 19.94
N THR A 77 -3.82 -7.42 20.63
CA THR A 77 -3.50 -8.45 21.62
C THR A 77 -4.26 -8.27 22.96
N GLY A 78 -4.99 -7.16 23.11
CA GLY A 78 -5.76 -6.83 24.30
C GLY A 78 -7.23 -6.48 23.99
N PRO A 79 -7.84 -5.50 24.70
CA PRO A 79 -9.26 -5.18 24.57
C PRO A 79 -9.73 -4.80 23.16
N ALA A 80 -8.84 -4.29 22.31
CA ALA A 80 -9.18 -3.99 20.92
C ALA A 80 -9.46 -5.29 20.13
N GLY A 81 -8.69 -6.36 20.37
CA GLY A 81 -8.96 -7.68 19.78
C GLY A 81 -10.27 -8.30 20.23
N GLU A 82 -10.67 -8.08 21.48
CA GLU A 82 -11.99 -8.52 21.97
C GLU A 82 -13.12 -7.79 21.25
N ARG A 83 -13.00 -6.47 21.04
CA ARG A 83 -13.97 -5.70 20.25
C ARG A 83 -14.00 -6.13 18.79
N PHE A 84 -12.86 -6.46 18.21
CA PHE A 84 -12.78 -7.02 16.86
C PHE A 84 -13.55 -8.34 16.76
N LEU A 85 -13.33 -9.28 17.67
CA LEU A 85 -14.05 -10.56 17.68
C LEU A 85 -15.55 -10.36 17.91
N ALA A 86 -15.94 -9.44 18.80
CA ALA A 86 -17.35 -9.07 18.98
C ALA A 86 -17.95 -8.49 17.68
N PHE A 87 -17.23 -7.63 16.96
CA PHE A 87 -17.66 -7.14 15.65
C PHE A 87 -17.91 -8.29 14.66
N LEU A 88 -17.00 -9.28 14.57
CA LEU A 88 -17.19 -10.43 13.68
C LEU A 88 -18.42 -11.28 14.06
N ARG A 89 -18.55 -11.59 15.35
CA ARG A 89 -19.50 -12.59 15.88
C ARG A 89 -20.88 -12.03 16.15
N GLU A 90 -20.95 -10.79 16.64
CA GLU A 90 -22.18 -10.16 17.13
C GLU A 90 -22.74 -9.12 16.16
N VAL A 91 -21.93 -8.64 15.20
CA VAL A 91 -22.39 -7.70 14.16
C VAL A 91 -22.40 -8.38 12.80
N ARG A 92 -21.25 -8.79 12.27
CA ARG A 92 -21.16 -9.29 10.89
C ARG A 92 -21.94 -10.60 10.71
N ALA A 93 -21.79 -11.60 11.58
CA ALA A 93 -22.49 -12.87 11.40
C ALA A 93 -24.03 -12.75 11.45
N PRO A 94 -24.65 -12.04 12.42
CA PRO A 94 -26.10 -11.82 12.42
C PRO A 94 -26.59 -11.02 11.21
N VAL A 95 -25.88 -9.94 10.83
CA VAL A 95 -26.23 -9.10 9.67
C VAL A 95 -26.28 -9.90 8.38
N HIS A 96 -25.29 -10.78 8.12
CA HIS A 96 -25.32 -11.62 6.92
C HIS A 96 -26.50 -12.60 6.93
N THR A 97 -26.85 -13.15 8.08
CA THR A 97 -27.99 -14.06 8.21
C THR A 97 -29.31 -13.32 7.95
N GLU A 98 -29.47 -12.13 8.51
CA GLU A 98 -30.66 -11.31 8.34
C GLU A 98 -30.85 -10.83 6.89
N ASP A 99 -29.80 -10.28 6.28
CA ASP A 99 -29.85 -9.79 4.89
C ASP A 99 -30.07 -10.93 3.89
N ALA A 100 -29.39 -12.07 4.07
CA ALA A 100 -29.61 -13.24 3.23
C ALA A 100 -31.06 -13.71 3.29
N ARG A 101 -31.66 -13.75 4.49
CA ARG A 101 -33.07 -14.11 4.65
C ARG A 101 -33.98 -13.11 3.96
N GLY A 102 -33.77 -11.80 4.17
CA GLY A 102 -34.56 -10.74 3.55
C GLY A 102 -34.51 -10.78 2.01
N LEU A 103 -33.32 -10.95 1.43
CA LEU A 103 -33.15 -11.14 -0.01
C LEU A 103 -33.88 -12.39 -0.52
N GLY A 104 -33.74 -13.51 0.20
CA GLY A 104 -34.38 -14.77 -0.16
C GLY A 104 -35.93 -14.69 -0.12
N GLU A 105 -36.49 -14.09 0.92
CA GLU A 105 -37.94 -13.83 1.04
C GLU A 105 -38.44 -12.85 -0.05
N GLY A 106 -37.57 -11.94 -0.51
CA GLY A 106 -37.81 -11.00 -1.61
C GLY A 106 -37.65 -11.58 -3.02
N GLY A 107 -37.26 -12.85 -3.16
CA GLY A 107 -37.05 -13.53 -4.45
C GLY A 107 -35.65 -13.38 -5.05
N GLU A 108 -34.74 -12.67 -4.38
CA GLU A 108 -33.34 -12.45 -4.79
C GLU A 108 -32.45 -13.62 -4.30
N HIS A 109 -32.79 -14.84 -4.71
CA HIS A 109 -32.18 -16.07 -4.17
C HIS A 109 -30.67 -16.19 -4.45
N GLU A 110 -30.20 -15.73 -5.60
CA GLU A 110 -28.77 -15.77 -5.94
C GLU A 110 -27.98 -14.77 -5.06
N ALA A 111 -28.50 -13.55 -4.89
CA ALA A 111 -27.88 -12.54 -4.02
C ALA A 111 -27.89 -12.99 -2.55
N SER A 112 -28.96 -13.65 -2.11
CA SER A 112 -29.03 -14.30 -0.79
C SER A 112 -27.92 -15.35 -0.62
N GLY A 113 -27.70 -16.20 -1.62
CA GLY A 113 -26.63 -17.18 -1.63
C GLY A 113 -25.24 -16.55 -1.55
N GLU A 114 -25.01 -15.46 -2.29
CA GLU A 114 -23.75 -14.72 -2.25
C GLU A 114 -23.50 -14.07 -0.88
N VAL A 115 -24.51 -13.48 -0.25
CA VAL A 115 -24.40 -12.95 1.13
C VAL A 115 -23.96 -14.07 2.08
N LEU A 116 -24.58 -15.25 2.02
CA LEU A 116 -24.18 -16.38 2.86
C LEU A 116 -22.75 -16.86 2.57
N ARG A 117 -22.33 -16.84 1.30
CA ARG A 117 -20.95 -17.17 0.92
C ARG A 117 -19.96 -16.17 1.51
N ALA A 118 -20.22 -14.86 1.37
CA ALA A 118 -19.37 -13.78 1.87
C ALA A 118 -19.26 -13.77 3.40
N ALA A 119 -20.27 -14.26 4.12
CA ALA A 119 -20.17 -14.47 5.58
C ALA A 119 -19.01 -15.41 5.95
N GLY A 120 -18.64 -16.32 5.04
CA GLY A 120 -17.50 -17.22 5.19
C GLY A 120 -16.16 -16.49 5.31
N ASP A 121 -16.02 -15.30 4.71
CA ASP A 121 -14.79 -14.49 4.75
C ASP A 121 -14.54 -14.00 6.19
N TYR A 122 -15.59 -13.50 6.87
CA TYR A 122 -15.52 -13.08 8.27
C TYR A 122 -15.33 -14.26 9.23
N ALA A 123 -15.95 -15.41 8.95
CA ALA A 123 -15.72 -16.62 9.72
C ALA A 123 -14.27 -17.14 9.58
N ALA A 124 -13.64 -16.96 8.40
CA ALA A 124 -12.23 -17.28 8.21
C ALA A 124 -11.33 -16.30 8.95
N ALA A 125 -11.63 -15.00 8.92
CA ALA A 125 -10.92 -13.98 9.67
C ALA A 125 -10.94 -14.24 11.19
N ASP A 126 -12.10 -14.62 11.74
CA ASP A 126 -12.26 -15.01 13.16
C ASP A 126 -11.26 -16.12 13.54
N ARG A 127 -11.30 -17.25 12.80
CA ARG A 127 -10.40 -18.39 13.05
C ARG A 127 -8.93 -18.02 12.88
N ALA A 128 -8.60 -17.23 11.86
CA ALA A 128 -7.23 -16.80 11.61
C ALA A 128 -6.70 -15.91 12.75
N PHE A 129 -7.53 -14.97 13.22
CA PHE A 129 -7.18 -14.08 14.32
C PHE A 129 -6.98 -14.84 15.64
N GLU A 130 -7.86 -15.78 15.95
CA GLU A 130 -7.70 -16.64 17.14
C GLU A 130 -6.45 -17.51 17.05
N ALA A 131 -6.15 -18.09 15.87
CA ALA A 131 -4.94 -18.88 15.66
C ALA A 131 -3.64 -18.08 15.88
N LEU A 132 -3.70 -16.76 15.70
CA LEU A 132 -2.59 -15.84 15.99
C LEU A 132 -2.54 -15.40 17.46
N GLY A 133 -3.54 -15.73 18.27
CA GLY A 133 -3.69 -15.17 19.62
C GLY A 133 -3.79 -13.63 19.60
N GLY A 134 -4.35 -13.06 18.53
CA GLY A 134 -4.43 -11.63 18.30
C GLY A 134 -3.12 -10.94 17.85
N ASP A 135 -1.98 -11.65 17.77
CA ASP A 135 -0.68 -11.08 17.39
C ASP A 135 -0.50 -10.96 15.86
N LEU A 136 -1.32 -10.11 15.23
CA LEU A 136 -1.27 -9.84 13.80
C LEU A 136 0.04 -9.13 13.39
N LEU A 137 0.49 -8.14 14.16
CA LEU A 137 1.76 -7.46 13.87
C LEU A 137 2.95 -8.44 13.95
N GLY A 138 2.96 -9.33 14.94
CA GLY A 138 3.98 -10.37 15.03
C GLY A 138 3.91 -11.36 13.87
N ALA A 139 2.73 -11.61 13.29
CA ALA A 139 2.60 -12.41 12.07
C ALA A 139 3.31 -11.75 10.88
N PHE A 140 3.08 -10.45 10.64
CA PHE A 140 3.83 -9.71 9.61
C PHE A 140 5.33 -9.70 9.88
N ARG A 141 5.74 -9.54 11.14
CA ARG A 141 7.16 -9.61 11.52
C ARG A 141 7.76 -10.98 11.17
N ARG A 142 7.03 -12.08 11.37
CA ARG A 142 7.48 -13.44 11.02
C ARG A 142 7.59 -13.64 9.51
N LEU A 143 6.67 -13.09 8.71
CA LEU A 143 6.73 -13.19 7.25
C LEU A 143 8.03 -12.61 6.67
N SER A 144 8.49 -11.49 7.23
CA SER A 144 9.74 -10.85 6.78
C SER A 144 10.99 -11.43 7.44
N ALA A 145 10.86 -12.30 8.44
CA ALA A 145 11.98 -12.91 9.16
C ALA A 145 12.50 -14.14 8.38
N GLY A 146 13.67 -14.01 7.75
CA GLY A 146 14.30 -15.13 7.03
C GLY A 146 14.94 -14.78 5.68
N GLY A 147 14.77 -13.54 5.21
CA GLY A 147 15.43 -13.07 3.97
C GLY A 147 14.78 -13.55 2.66
N SER A 148 13.74 -14.39 2.73
CA SER A 148 12.99 -14.90 1.56
C SER A 148 11.52 -14.46 1.56
N GLY A 149 11.15 -13.49 2.39
CA GLY A 149 9.79 -12.92 2.47
C GLY A 149 9.79 -11.42 2.20
N PRO A 150 8.64 -10.74 2.39
CA PRO A 150 8.49 -9.34 2.03
C PRO A 150 9.52 -8.42 2.69
N GLU A 151 10.09 -7.49 1.92
CA GLU A 151 10.86 -6.37 2.46
C GLU A 151 9.91 -5.39 3.16
N LEU A 152 10.25 -4.96 4.39
CA LEU A 152 9.44 -3.99 5.11
C LEU A 152 9.88 -2.55 4.81
N LEU A 153 8.91 -1.74 4.40
CA LEU A 153 9.07 -0.33 4.06
C LEU A 153 8.70 0.57 5.25
N GLY A 154 9.50 1.61 5.50
CA GLY A 154 9.24 2.59 6.55
C GLY A 154 8.39 3.75 6.06
N SER A 155 7.84 4.55 6.96
CA SER A 155 7.17 5.83 6.63
C SER A 155 7.25 6.81 7.80
N ALA A 156 6.66 7.99 7.64
CA ALA A 156 6.51 8.99 8.69
C ALA A 156 5.61 8.46 9.83
N ALA A 157 5.86 8.89 11.07
CA ALA A 157 5.18 8.38 12.26
C ALA A 157 3.64 8.35 12.14
N THR A 158 3.03 9.43 11.68
CA THR A 158 1.57 9.56 11.58
C THR A 158 1.10 9.81 10.15
N HIS A 159 1.90 9.41 9.15
CA HIS A 159 1.59 9.65 7.74
C HIS A 159 1.35 11.13 7.39
N ALA A 160 2.04 12.05 8.07
CA ALA A 160 1.91 13.49 7.79
C ALA A 160 2.49 13.85 6.41
N VAL A 161 1.76 14.62 5.60
CA VAL A 161 2.22 15.13 4.30
C VAL A 161 3.43 16.05 4.51
N LEU A 162 4.63 15.49 4.41
CA LEU A 162 5.87 16.08 4.92
C LEU A 162 6.17 17.49 4.36
N PRO A 163 5.95 17.78 3.06
CA PRO A 163 6.14 19.14 2.54
C PRO A 163 5.27 20.21 3.21
N LEU A 164 4.12 19.83 3.78
CA LEU A 164 3.14 20.77 4.35
C LEU A 164 3.34 21.07 5.83
N LEU A 165 4.24 20.35 6.51
CA LEU A 165 4.67 20.65 7.87
C LEU A 165 5.38 22.02 7.91
N ALA A 166 5.06 22.80 8.95
CA ALA A 166 5.48 24.19 9.08
C ALA A 166 6.98 24.35 9.33
N THR A 167 7.61 23.36 9.97
CA THR A 167 9.02 23.43 10.36
C THR A 167 9.83 22.23 9.88
N VAL A 168 11.12 22.45 9.62
CA VAL A 168 12.07 21.35 9.37
C VAL A 168 12.17 20.43 10.60
N GLY A 169 12.01 20.97 11.82
CA GLY A 169 11.96 20.19 13.05
C GLY A 169 10.80 19.19 13.08
N GLY A 170 9.60 19.60 12.65
CA GLY A 170 8.44 18.72 12.52
C GLY A 170 8.66 17.62 11.49
N ARG A 171 9.25 17.95 10.34
CA ARG A 171 9.64 16.96 9.31
C ARG A 171 10.62 15.93 9.86
N ARG A 172 11.70 16.38 10.51
CA ARG A 172 12.68 15.51 11.18
C ARG A 172 12.02 14.61 12.22
N LEU A 173 11.18 15.17 13.07
CA LEU A 173 10.46 14.41 14.10
C LEU A 173 9.62 13.29 13.49
N GLN A 174 8.83 13.58 12.46
CA GLN A 174 7.98 12.59 11.78
C GLN A 174 8.80 11.46 11.14
N ILE A 175 9.89 11.79 10.45
CA ILE A 175 10.75 10.79 9.79
C ILE A 175 11.52 9.96 10.83
N GLU A 176 12.19 10.59 11.79
CA GLU A 176 12.98 9.88 12.80
C GLU A 176 12.12 9.03 13.72
N ALA A 177 10.97 9.54 14.18
CA ALA A 177 10.06 8.77 15.01
C ALA A 177 9.50 7.56 14.26
N GLY A 178 9.18 7.72 12.96
CA GLY A 178 8.72 6.64 12.11
C GLY A 178 9.78 5.56 11.91
N ILE A 179 11.03 5.95 11.59
CA ILE A 179 12.15 5.01 11.46
C ILE A 179 12.42 4.28 12.77
N ARG A 180 12.48 4.98 13.91
CA ARG A 180 12.68 4.36 15.22
C ARG A 180 11.54 3.41 15.59
N ALA A 181 10.30 3.78 15.27
CA ALA A 181 9.13 2.92 15.51
C ALA A 181 9.21 1.62 14.70
N HIS A 182 9.60 1.72 13.43
CA HIS A 182 9.87 0.56 12.58
C HIS A 182 11.01 -0.31 13.16
N GLU A 183 12.16 0.28 13.50
CA GLU A 183 13.30 -0.44 14.08
C GLU A 183 12.93 -1.20 15.36
N ARG A 184 12.16 -0.57 16.27
CA ARG A 184 11.71 -1.22 17.52
C ARG A 184 10.86 -2.46 17.26
N ARG A 185 10.00 -2.44 16.23
CA ARG A 185 9.05 -3.51 15.92
C ARG A 185 9.69 -4.65 15.15
N PHE A 186 10.51 -4.31 14.15
CA PHE A 186 11.03 -5.27 13.18
C PHE A 186 12.52 -5.60 13.36
N GLY A 187 13.19 -4.96 14.32
CA GLY A 187 14.58 -5.24 14.70
C GLY A 187 15.64 -4.74 13.71
N ARG A 188 15.24 -4.02 12.66
CA ARG A 188 16.13 -3.48 11.63
C ARG A 188 15.60 -2.14 11.11
N ARG A 189 16.48 -1.35 10.48
CA ARG A 189 16.05 -0.18 9.71
C ARG A 189 15.20 -0.58 8.51
N PRO A 190 14.24 0.28 8.09
CA PRO A 190 13.52 0.06 6.86
C PRO A 190 14.48 0.11 5.66
N GLY A 191 14.24 -0.73 4.65
CA GLY A 191 15.08 -0.79 3.44
C GLY A 191 14.88 0.40 2.50
N ALA A 192 13.65 0.91 2.44
CA ALA A 192 13.27 2.15 1.76
C ALA A 192 12.23 2.93 2.58
N PHE A 193 11.88 4.14 2.14
CA PHE A 193 10.93 5.03 2.82
C PHE A 193 9.76 5.40 1.91
N TRP A 194 8.55 5.10 2.35
CA TRP A 194 7.32 5.62 1.75
C TRP A 194 7.09 7.06 2.24
N LEU A 195 7.24 8.03 1.35
CA LEU A 195 6.77 9.38 1.63
C LEU A 195 5.24 9.34 1.72
N PRO A 196 4.63 9.89 2.78
CA PRO A 196 3.18 9.99 2.84
C PRO A 196 2.64 10.64 1.57
N GLU A 197 1.76 9.92 0.87
CA GLU A 197 1.16 10.33 -0.40
C GLU A 197 2.15 10.50 -1.57
N CYS A 198 3.33 9.88 -1.48
CA CYS A 198 4.48 10.20 -2.32
C CYS A 198 4.75 11.71 -2.42
N ALA A 199 4.36 12.49 -1.39
CA ALA A 199 4.39 13.93 -1.42
C ALA A 199 5.83 14.43 -1.24
N TYR A 200 6.33 15.08 -2.28
CA TYR A 200 7.71 15.53 -2.37
C TYR A 200 7.79 17.02 -2.69
N ALA A 201 8.81 17.66 -2.12
CA ALA A 201 9.27 18.98 -2.52
C ALA A 201 10.80 19.01 -2.42
N PRO A 202 11.51 19.72 -3.33
CA PRO A 202 12.96 19.84 -3.29
C PRO A 202 13.49 20.28 -1.92
N GLY A 203 14.55 19.62 -1.47
CA GLY A 203 15.15 19.78 -0.14
C GLY A 203 14.65 18.77 0.90
N LEU A 204 13.56 18.03 0.65
CA LEU A 204 13.10 16.97 1.55
C LEU A 204 14.12 15.82 1.65
N GLU A 205 14.83 15.53 0.55
CA GLU A 205 15.91 14.56 0.45
C GLU A 205 17.05 14.81 1.46
N VAL A 206 17.30 16.07 1.84
CA VAL A 206 18.30 16.42 2.86
C VAL A 206 17.86 15.90 4.23
N VAL A 207 16.58 16.10 4.58
CA VAL A 207 16.01 15.64 5.85
C VAL A 207 15.95 14.11 5.91
N LEU A 208 15.62 13.47 4.79
CA LEU A 208 15.66 12.01 4.64
C LEU A 208 17.08 11.48 4.84
N ALA A 209 18.09 12.11 4.23
CA ALA A 209 19.49 11.73 4.35
C ALA A 209 19.99 11.84 5.79
N GLU A 210 19.69 12.95 6.48
CA GLU A 210 20.04 13.16 7.90
C GLU A 210 19.42 12.09 8.82
N ALA A 211 18.20 11.65 8.51
CA ALA A 211 17.53 10.56 9.23
C ALA A 211 18.01 9.15 8.80
N GLY A 212 18.92 9.05 7.84
CA GLY A 212 19.49 7.81 7.34
C GLY A 212 18.58 7.01 6.39
N ALA A 213 17.56 7.64 5.82
CA ALA A 213 16.77 7.04 4.74
C ALA A 213 17.59 7.08 3.43
N ARG A 214 17.74 5.94 2.76
CA ARG A 214 18.58 5.80 1.56
C ARG A 214 17.81 5.81 0.25
N THR A 215 16.53 5.48 0.30
CA THR A 215 15.68 5.29 -0.87
C THR A 215 14.27 5.75 -0.53
N PHE A 216 13.56 6.38 -1.47
CA PHE A 216 12.16 6.73 -1.31
C PHE A 216 11.38 6.68 -2.63
N CYS A 217 10.08 6.36 -2.56
CA CYS A 217 9.20 6.41 -3.72
C CYS A 217 8.70 7.85 -3.97
N VAL A 218 8.57 8.23 -5.24
CA VAL A 218 8.10 9.57 -5.63
C VAL A 218 7.24 9.50 -6.90
N ASP A 219 6.22 10.35 -6.98
CA ASP A 219 5.50 10.57 -8.24
C ASP A 219 6.23 11.63 -9.08
N GLN A 220 6.49 11.38 -10.35
CA GLN A 220 7.03 12.39 -11.28
C GLN A 220 6.25 12.40 -12.61
N THR A 221 5.02 11.89 -12.60
CA THR A 221 4.22 11.66 -13.81
C THR A 221 3.86 12.95 -14.53
N ASP A 222 3.52 14.01 -13.79
CA ASP A 222 3.22 15.31 -14.38
C ASP A 222 4.47 15.95 -15.02
N ALA A 223 5.62 15.79 -14.36
CA ALA A 223 6.89 16.34 -14.84
C ALA A 223 7.51 15.55 -16.01
N LEU A 224 7.36 14.23 -16.03
CA LEU A 224 7.98 13.34 -17.02
C LEU A 224 7.03 12.98 -18.18
N GLY A 225 5.72 12.98 -17.92
CA GLY A 225 4.69 12.42 -18.79
C GLY A 225 4.35 10.96 -18.46
N LEU A 226 3.07 10.61 -18.60
CA LEU A 226 2.57 9.25 -18.41
C LEU A 226 3.25 8.27 -19.39
N GLY A 227 3.87 7.22 -18.87
CA GLY A 227 4.54 6.19 -19.68
C GLY A 227 5.93 6.59 -20.15
N ALA A 228 6.46 7.73 -19.71
CA ALA A 228 7.82 8.15 -20.03
C ALA A 228 8.83 7.08 -19.55
N PRO A 229 9.83 6.71 -20.36
CA PRO A 229 10.85 5.73 -19.95
C PRO A 229 11.63 6.16 -18.71
N GLU A 230 11.70 7.48 -18.42
CA GLU A 230 12.27 8.06 -17.21
C GLU A 230 11.60 7.60 -15.92
N GLN A 231 10.34 7.15 -15.97
CA GLN A 231 9.66 6.58 -14.80
C GLN A 231 10.29 5.25 -14.34
N LEU A 232 11.11 4.60 -15.19
CA LEU A 232 11.82 3.37 -14.85
C LEU A 232 13.28 3.62 -14.42
N GLU A 233 13.66 4.88 -14.22
CA GLU A 233 15.04 5.29 -13.94
C GLU A 233 15.13 5.93 -12.54
N PRO A 234 15.57 5.18 -11.51
CA PRO A 234 15.83 5.77 -10.20
C PRO A 234 16.81 6.94 -10.29
N VAL A 235 16.61 7.97 -9.48
CA VAL A 235 17.37 9.22 -9.51
C VAL A 235 18.17 9.37 -8.22
N ARG A 236 19.49 9.42 -8.31
CA ARG A 236 20.34 9.76 -7.15
C ARG A 236 20.26 11.26 -6.90
N THR A 237 19.73 11.63 -5.73
CA THR A 237 19.65 13.04 -5.34
C THR A 237 21.03 13.57 -4.91
N PRO A 238 21.27 14.90 -4.99
CA PRO A 238 22.52 15.49 -4.50
C PRO A 238 22.79 15.25 -3.00
N ALA A 239 21.73 15.03 -2.21
CA ALA A 239 21.83 14.72 -0.79
C ALA A 239 22.22 13.25 -0.50
N GLY A 240 22.21 12.38 -1.52
CA GLY A 240 22.56 10.96 -1.38
C GLY A 240 21.40 9.98 -1.62
N PRO A 241 20.21 10.16 -1.01
CA PRO A 241 19.10 9.24 -1.19
C PRO A 241 18.69 9.07 -2.66
N VAL A 242 18.26 7.86 -3.02
CA VAL A 242 17.77 7.54 -4.37
C VAL A 242 16.24 7.66 -4.39
N ALA A 243 15.73 8.52 -5.25
CA ALA A 243 14.30 8.62 -5.52
C ALA A 243 13.91 7.59 -6.58
N ILE A 244 12.87 6.80 -6.32
CA ILE A 244 12.32 5.83 -7.25
C ILE A 244 11.00 6.39 -7.80
N PRO A 245 10.96 6.81 -9.08
CA PRO A 245 9.70 7.21 -9.70
C PRO A 245 8.73 6.03 -9.74
N ILE A 246 7.46 6.30 -9.43
CA ILE A 246 6.38 5.31 -9.55
C ILE A 246 5.86 5.30 -11.00
N ASP A 247 5.56 4.11 -11.54
CA ASP A 247 5.09 3.96 -12.92
C ASP A 247 3.56 3.97 -12.98
N TRP A 248 2.97 5.14 -13.24
CA TRP A 248 1.52 5.27 -13.31
C TRP A 248 0.86 4.52 -14.48
N SER A 249 1.63 4.14 -15.50
CA SER A 249 1.12 3.30 -16.58
C SER A 249 0.72 1.90 -16.08
N THR A 250 1.38 1.38 -15.04
CA THR A 250 1.03 0.11 -14.42
C THR A 250 0.12 0.28 -13.20
N VAL A 251 0.31 1.31 -12.38
CA VAL A 251 -0.61 1.63 -11.27
C VAL A 251 -2.02 1.89 -11.80
N GLY A 252 -2.15 2.64 -12.90
CA GLY A 252 -3.45 2.95 -13.52
C GLY A 252 -4.24 1.71 -13.96
N LEU A 253 -3.57 0.57 -14.24
CA LEU A 253 -4.27 -0.66 -14.59
C LEU A 253 -5.12 -1.20 -13.44
N VAL A 254 -4.77 -0.92 -12.20
CA VAL A 254 -5.47 -1.39 -11.01
C VAL A 254 -6.11 -0.26 -10.20
N TRP A 255 -5.77 1.00 -10.48
CA TRP A 255 -6.23 2.16 -9.72
C TRP A 255 -7.22 3.05 -10.49
N ASP A 256 -7.19 3.06 -11.83
CA ASP A 256 -7.99 4.01 -12.60
C ASP A 256 -9.49 3.71 -12.49
N GLU A 257 -10.25 4.65 -11.93
CA GLU A 257 -11.69 4.54 -11.66
C GLU A 257 -12.57 4.50 -12.91
N ARG A 258 -12.00 4.57 -14.12
CA ARG A 258 -12.76 4.56 -15.39
C ARG A 258 -12.38 3.40 -16.30
N SER A 259 -11.15 2.94 -16.22
CA SER A 259 -10.56 2.01 -17.18
C SER A 259 -9.68 0.94 -16.56
N GLY A 260 -9.42 1.02 -15.25
CA GLY A 260 -8.68 0.00 -14.52
C GLY A 260 -9.45 -1.33 -14.43
N TYR A 261 -8.75 -2.39 -14.07
CA TYR A 261 -9.33 -3.70 -13.85
C TYR A 261 -10.51 -3.67 -12.88
N PRO A 262 -10.46 -3.00 -11.70
CA PRO A 262 -11.53 -3.10 -10.70
C PRO A 262 -12.89 -2.61 -11.16
N VAL A 263 -12.97 -1.78 -12.20
CA VAL A 263 -14.25 -1.25 -12.72
C VAL A 263 -14.94 -2.20 -13.68
N HIS A 264 -14.34 -3.35 -13.99
CA HIS A 264 -14.94 -4.33 -14.89
C HIS A 264 -16.30 -4.80 -14.36
N GLY A 265 -17.30 -4.92 -15.24
CA GLY A 265 -18.69 -5.20 -14.90
C GLY A 265 -18.91 -6.43 -14.01
N ARG A 266 -18.05 -7.45 -14.13
CA ARG A 266 -18.11 -8.71 -13.37
C ARG A 266 -17.52 -8.66 -11.95
N TYR A 267 -16.78 -7.60 -11.58
CA TYR A 267 -16.23 -7.50 -10.23
C TYR A 267 -17.28 -6.98 -9.25
N ARG A 268 -17.12 -7.36 -7.98
CA ARG A 268 -18.03 -6.96 -6.91
C ARG A 268 -18.18 -5.44 -6.86
N ASN A 269 -19.42 -4.97 -6.85
CA ASN A 269 -19.73 -3.56 -6.75
C ASN A 269 -19.60 -3.07 -5.31
N TYR A 270 -18.57 -2.26 -5.06
CA TYR A 270 -18.33 -1.68 -3.74
C TYR A 270 -19.48 -0.76 -3.25
N HIS A 271 -20.20 -0.15 -4.18
CA HIS A 271 -21.30 0.77 -3.91
C HIS A 271 -22.69 0.12 -4.02
N GLY A 272 -22.78 -1.10 -4.56
CA GLY A 272 -24.00 -1.90 -4.60
C GLY A 272 -24.23 -2.55 -3.25
N ARG A 273 -24.97 -1.88 -2.37
CA ARG A 273 -25.07 -2.22 -0.94
C ARG A 273 -26.48 -2.63 -0.54
N THR A 274 -26.59 -3.66 0.29
CA THR A 274 -27.82 -3.98 1.03
C THR A 274 -28.05 -2.94 2.12
N THR A 275 -29.17 -3.04 2.84
CA THR A 275 -29.48 -2.17 3.99
C THR A 275 -28.36 -2.16 5.04
N HIS A 276 -27.67 -3.29 5.24
CA HIS A 276 -26.58 -3.42 6.20
C HIS A 276 -25.18 -3.44 5.54
N ASP A 277 -25.02 -2.79 4.39
CA ASP A 277 -23.74 -2.58 3.69
C ASP A 277 -23.05 -3.86 3.14
N LEU A 278 -23.81 -4.93 2.90
CA LEU A 278 -23.32 -6.13 2.20
C LEU A 278 -23.38 -5.93 0.69
N LYS A 279 -22.50 -6.60 -0.06
CA LYS A 279 -22.21 -6.26 -1.48
C LYS A 279 -22.44 -7.44 -2.43
N PRO A 280 -23.69 -7.95 -2.60
CA PRO A 280 -23.97 -9.15 -3.41
C PRO A 280 -24.13 -8.90 -4.92
N TRP A 281 -23.87 -7.68 -5.41
CA TRP A 281 -23.98 -7.34 -6.83
C TRP A 281 -22.62 -7.06 -7.46
N ASP A 282 -22.54 -7.22 -8.77
CA ASP A 282 -21.40 -6.82 -9.58
C ASP A 282 -21.54 -5.39 -10.12
N ASN A 283 -20.47 -4.85 -10.70
CA ASN A 283 -20.43 -3.49 -11.24
C ASN A 283 -21.43 -3.26 -12.39
N SER A 284 -21.97 -4.32 -13.01
CA SER A 284 -23.04 -4.22 -14.01
C SER A 284 -24.44 -4.11 -13.39
N GLY A 285 -24.55 -4.32 -12.08
CA GLY A 285 -25.81 -4.35 -11.34
C GLY A 285 -26.48 -5.73 -11.33
N ALA A 286 -25.85 -6.76 -11.89
CA ALA A 286 -26.29 -8.13 -11.81
C ALA A 286 -25.87 -8.76 -10.47
N THR A 287 -26.41 -9.92 -10.12
CA THR A 287 -25.90 -10.70 -8.99
C THR A 287 -24.45 -11.06 -9.21
N TYR A 288 -23.63 -10.91 -8.18
CA TYR A 288 -22.21 -11.19 -8.23
C TYR A 288 -21.92 -12.70 -8.34
N ASP A 289 -21.17 -13.10 -9.37
CA ASP A 289 -20.63 -14.46 -9.53
C ASP A 289 -19.17 -14.51 -9.08
N HIS A 290 -18.96 -14.99 -7.85
CA HIS A 290 -17.64 -15.10 -7.23
C HIS A 290 -16.64 -15.95 -8.03
N ALA A 291 -17.09 -17.05 -8.65
CA ALA A 291 -16.19 -17.93 -9.38
C ALA A 291 -15.74 -17.29 -10.71
N ALA A 292 -16.68 -16.69 -11.44
CA ALA A 292 -16.37 -15.97 -12.68
C ALA A 292 -15.48 -14.75 -12.43
N ALA A 293 -15.73 -14.00 -11.36
CA ALA A 293 -14.93 -12.84 -10.97
C ALA A 293 -13.50 -13.23 -10.61
N ARG A 294 -13.29 -14.33 -9.86
CA ARG A 294 -11.94 -14.84 -9.56
C ARG A 294 -11.19 -15.32 -10.81
N ALA A 295 -11.88 -16.00 -11.72
CA ALA A 295 -11.27 -16.40 -13.00
C ALA A 295 -10.80 -15.18 -13.81
N LEU A 296 -11.63 -14.14 -13.86
CA LEU A 296 -11.27 -12.88 -14.51
C LEU A 296 -10.10 -12.16 -13.82
N ALA A 297 -10.05 -12.16 -12.48
CA ALA A 297 -8.93 -11.57 -11.73
C ALA A 297 -7.59 -12.23 -12.07
N ALA A 298 -7.58 -13.55 -12.24
CA ALA A 298 -6.40 -14.27 -12.72
C ALA A 298 -6.03 -13.87 -14.16
N GLU A 299 -7.02 -13.71 -15.06
CA GLU A 299 -6.77 -13.21 -16.42
C GLU A 299 -6.17 -11.80 -16.43
N HIS A 300 -6.70 -10.90 -15.60
CA HIS A 300 -6.16 -9.55 -15.42
C HIS A 300 -4.76 -9.56 -14.78
N GLY A 301 -4.47 -10.52 -13.90
CA GLY A 301 -3.11 -10.74 -13.36
C GLY A 301 -2.10 -11.08 -14.47
N ARG A 302 -2.48 -11.98 -15.38
CA ARG A 302 -1.66 -12.30 -16.56
C ARG A 302 -1.55 -11.14 -17.54
N ASP A 303 -2.61 -10.37 -17.75
CA ASP A 303 -2.55 -9.15 -18.58
C ASP A 303 -1.61 -8.10 -17.99
N PHE A 304 -1.67 -7.89 -16.67
CA PHE A 304 -0.75 -7.01 -15.94
C PHE A 304 0.71 -7.44 -16.15
N LEU A 305 1.02 -8.72 -15.98
CA LEU A 305 2.38 -9.25 -16.21
C LEU A 305 2.84 -9.06 -17.66
N ARG A 306 1.98 -9.32 -18.65
CA ARG A 306 2.29 -9.04 -20.07
C ARG A 306 2.62 -7.57 -20.32
N ARG A 307 1.87 -6.64 -19.70
CA ARG A 307 2.12 -5.20 -19.80
C ARG A 307 3.41 -4.79 -19.11
N CYS A 308 3.71 -5.35 -17.94
CA CYS A 308 4.97 -5.11 -17.23
C CYS A 308 6.18 -5.58 -18.05
N ALA A 309 6.12 -6.80 -18.62
CA ALA A 309 7.17 -7.32 -19.48
C ALA A 309 7.40 -6.44 -20.72
N ALA A 310 6.32 -6.01 -21.38
CA ALA A 310 6.41 -5.09 -22.52
C ALA A 310 6.99 -3.72 -22.14
N ARG A 311 6.61 -3.19 -20.97
CA ARG A 311 7.11 -1.91 -20.44
C ARG A 311 8.60 -1.96 -20.16
N LEU A 312 9.08 -3.00 -19.47
CA LEU A 312 10.50 -3.24 -19.19
C LEU A 312 11.31 -3.46 -20.46
N GLU A 313 10.83 -4.29 -21.38
CA GLU A 313 11.53 -4.55 -22.64
C GLU A 313 11.59 -3.31 -23.54
N GLY A 314 10.50 -2.53 -23.61
CA GLY A 314 10.47 -1.26 -24.32
C GLY A 314 11.51 -0.27 -23.77
N HIS A 315 11.62 -0.16 -22.45
CA HIS A 315 12.66 0.64 -21.80
C HIS A 315 14.06 0.12 -22.16
N ARG A 316 14.30 -1.19 -22.03
CA ARG A 316 15.59 -1.83 -22.35
C ARG A 316 16.03 -1.54 -23.78
N VAL A 317 15.12 -1.64 -24.75
CA VAL A 317 15.39 -1.32 -26.16
C VAL A 317 15.68 0.16 -26.37
N GLN A 318 14.95 1.05 -25.70
CA GLN A 318 15.10 2.50 -25.89
C GLN A 318 16.34 3.08 -25.19
N ARG A 319 16.74 2.51 -24.04
CA ARG A 319 17.81 3.05 -23.19
C ARG A 319 19.09 2.22 -23.17
N ASP A 320 19.07 1.04 -23.80
CA ASP A 320 20.16 0.05 -23.79
C ASP A 320 20.65 -0.33 -22.38
N ARG A 321 19.72 -0.36 -21.41
CA ARG A 321 19.97 -0.72 -20.01
C ARG A 321 18.68 -1.21 -19.32
N PRO A 322 18.76 -1.99 -18.23
CA PRO A 322 17.57 -2.43 -17.49
C PRO A 322 16.85 -1.27 -16.81
N GLY A 323 15.53 -1.39 -16.67
CA GLY A 323 14.69 -0.45 -15.92
C GLY A 323 14.19 -1.02 -14.59
N LEU A 324 13.79 -0.15 -13.67
CA LEU A 324 13.08 -0.53 -12.44
C LEU A 324 11.63 -0.07 -12.56
N LEU A 325 10.71 -1.02 -12.66
CA LEU A 325 9.28 -0.74 -12.73
C LEU A 325 8.69 -0.77 -11.31
N CYS A 326 8.49 0.40 -10.70
CA CYS A 326 7.91 0.52 -9.36
C CYS A 326 6.39 0.69 -9.46
N CYS A 327 5.64 -0.33 -9.03
CA CYS A 327 4.18 -0.31 -8.98
C CYS A 327 3.70 -0.33 -7.52
N PRO A 328 3.45 0.84 -6.90
CA PRO A 328 2.85 0.91 -5.58
C PRO A 328 1.32 0.81 -5.62
N LEU A 329 0.74 0.19 -4.60
CA LEU A 329 -0.69 0.03 -4.40
C LEU A 329 -1.03 0.29 -2.94
N ASP A 330 -2.16 0.96 -2.67
CA ASP A 330 -2.75 0.87 -1.34
C ASP A 330 -3.15 -0.58 -1.07
N THR A 331 -2.81 -1.08 0.11
CA THR A 331 -3.03 -2.48 0.47
C THR A 331 -4.52 -2.77 0.58
N GLU A 332 -5.28 -1.79 1.06
CA GLU A 332 -6.73 -1.85 1.20
C GLU A 332 -7.45 -1.84 -0.16
N LEU A 333 -6.77 -1.52 -1.26
CA LEU A 333 -7.31 -1.81 -2.60
C LEU A 333 -7.61 -3.31 -2.73
N LEU A 334 -6.75 -4.16 -2.19
CA LEU A 334 -6.77 -5.61 -2.40
C LEU A 334 -7.65 -6.29 -1.35
N GLY A 335 -8.91 -6.57 -1.70
CA GLY A 335 -9.88 -7.28 -0.87
C GLY A 335 -10.99 -6.38 -0.29
N HIS A 336 -10.70 -5.10 -0.05
CA HIS A 336 -11.70 -4.15 0.44
C HIS A 336 -12.35 -3.35 -0.69
N TRP A 337 -11.62 -2.44 -1.35
CA TRP A 337 -12.15 -1.66 -2.47
C TRP A 337 -12.34 -2.50 -3.73
N TRP A 338 -11.35 -3.33 -4.06
CA TRP A 338 -11.41 -4.34 -5.12
C TRP A 338 -11.32 -5.73 -4.50
N TYR A 339 -12.47 -6.37 -4.35
CA TYR A 339 -12.60 -7.64 -3.64
C TYR A 339 -11.72 -8.76 -4.21
N GLU A 340 -11.63 -8.85 -5.53
CA GLU A 340 -10.86 -9.87 -6.23
C GLU A 340 -9.37 -9.53 -6.34
N GLY A 341 -8.96 -8.36 -5.82
CA GLY A 341 -7.57 -7.91 -5.83
C GLY A 341 -6.61 -8.90 -5.17
N GLN A 342 -7.08 -9.66 -4.17
CA GLN A 342 -6.29 -10.75 -3.57
C GLN A 342 -6.02 -11.90 -4.55
N THR A 343 -7.02 -12.27 -5.37
CA THR A 343 -6.84 -13.31 -6.41
C THR A 343 -5.90 -12.82 -7.51
N TRP A 344 -6.05 -11.55 -7.91
CA TRP A 344 -5.14 -10.91 -8.85
C TRP A 344 -3.69 -10.91 -8.32
N LEU A 345 -3.47 -10.49 -7.07
CA LEU A 345 -2.16 -10.45 -6.45
C LEU A 345 -1.53 -11.85 -6.42
N ALA A 346 -2.28 -12.86 -5.97
CA ALA A 346 -1.81 -14.24 -5.94
C ALA A 346 -1.39 -14.74 -7.33
N THR A 347 -2.13 -14.38 -8.39
CA THR A 347 -1.74 -14.72 -9.77
C THR A 347 -0.48 -14.00 -10.21
N VAL A 348 -0.36 -12.70 -9.92
CA VAL A 348 0.86 -11.93 -10.24
C VAL A 348 2.09 -12.53 -9.57
N LEU A 349 1.98 -12.88 -8.28
CA LEU A 349 3.06 -13.50 -7.52
C LEU A 349 3.46 -14.88 -8.07
N ALA A 350 2.47 -15.72 -8.39
CA ALA A 350 2.72 -17.08 -8.84
C ALA A 350 3.22 -17.18 -10.29
N GLU A 351 2.81 -16.26 -11.16
CA GLU A 351 3.03 -16.38 -12.61
C GLU A 351 4.05 -15.38 -13.19
N ALA A 352 4.64 -14.50 -12.37
CA ALA A 352 5.59 -13.46 -12.84
C ALA A 352 6.75 -14.01 -13.66
N GLU A 353 7.47 -15.01 -13.14
CA GLU A 353 8.62 -15.61 -13.82
C GLU A 353 8.22 -16.26 -15.15
N ALA A 354 7.09 -16.96 -15.18
CA ALA A 354 6.55 -17.59 -16.40
C ALA A 354 6.20 -16.57 -17.50
N HIS A 355 5.92 -15.32 -17.12
CA HIS A 355 5.70 -14.19 -18.04
C HIS A 355 6.96 -13.37 -18.33
N GLY A 356 8.13 -13.83 -17.89
CA GLY A 356 9.41 -13.15 -18.11
C GLY A 356 9.57 -11.86 -17.29
N VAL A 357 8.81 -11.71 -16.21
CA VAL A 357 8.92 -10.59 -15.28
C VAL A 357 9.70 -11.05 -14.05
N GLU A 358 10.86 -10.45 -13.80
CA GLU A 358 11.54 -10.63 -12.52
C GLU A 358 10.84 -9.77 -11.47
N LEU A 359 10.21 -10.40 -10.49
CA LEU A 359 9.60 -9.73 -9.35
C LEU A 359 10.58 -9.73 -8.17
N LEU A 360 10.92 -8.55 -7.66
CA LEU A 360 11.86 -8.40 -6.55
C LEU A 360 11.34 -7.40 -5.51
N PRO A 361 11.77 -7.53 -4.24
CA PRO A 361 11.65 -6.44 -3.28
C PRO A 361 12.34 -5.17 -3.80
N LEU A 362 11.90 -4.00 -3.37
CA LEU A 362 12.26 -2.70 -3.94
C LEU A 362 13.78 -2.44 -3.87
N SER A 363 14.41 -2.80 -2.74
CA SER A 363 15.86 -2.64 -2.56
C SER A 363 16.67 -3.56 -3.48
N GLU A 364 16.20 -4.78 -3.74
CA GLU A 364 16.82 -5.73 -4.65
C GLU A 364 16.62 -5.32 -6.10
N ALA A 365 15.42 -4.86 -6.46
CA ALA A 365 15.14 -4.28 -7.78
C ALA A 365 16.03 -3.06 -8.05
N LEU A 366 16.23 -2.20 -7.05
CA LEU A 366 17.14 -1.04 -7.15
C LEU A 366 18.59 -1.47 -7.40
N ALA A 367 19.04 -2.58 -6.82
CA ALA A 367 20.38 -3.11 -7.06
C ALA A 367 20.60 -3.63 -8.50
N ARG A 368 19.54 -3.80 -9.31
CA ARG A 368 19.62 -4.21 -10.72
C ARG A 368 19.86 -3.06 -11.70
N VAL A 369 19.71 -1.82 -11.25
CA VAL A 369 19.78 -0.63 -12.12
C VAL A 369 20.72 0.40 -11.53
N GLU A 370 21.45 1.11 -12.40
CA GLU A 370 22.28 2.24 -11.96
C GLU A 370 21.43 3.52 -11.93
N PRO A 371 21.27 4.17 -10.76
CA PRO A 371 20.52 5.42 -10.67
C PRO A 371 21.13 6.51 -11.54
N VAL A 372 20.29 7.33 -12.16
CA VAL A 372 20.73 8.52 -12.90
C VAL A 372 21.12 9.64 -11.95
N GLU A 373 22.14 10.39 -12.31
CA GLU A 373 22.58 11.59 -11.61
C GLU A 373 22.21 12.85 -12.40
N GLY A 374 22.12 14.00 -11.72
CA GLY A 374 21.91 15.31 -12.36
C GLY A 374 20.48 15.58 -12.86
N ARG A 375 19.54 14.63 -12.74
CA ARG A 375 18.11 14.87 -12.97
C ARG A 375 17.48 15.49 -11.72
N GLY A 376 16.88 16.67 -11.86
CA GLY A 376 16.08 17.29 -10.80
C GLY A 376 14.75 16.57 -10.60
N LEU A 377 14.21 16.64 -9.38
CA LEU A 377 12.86 16.17 -9.05
C LEU A 377 11.93 17.37 -8.88
N ALA A 378 10.76 17.32 -9.50
CA ALA A 378 9.72 18.32 -9.36
C ALA A 378 8.90 18.10 -8.07
N PRO A 379 8.33 19.15 -7.45
CA PRO A 379 7.32 18.97 -6.41
C PRO A 379 6.14 18.16 -6.93
N SER A 380 5.64 17.24 -6.12
CA SER A 380 4.57 16.33 -6.56
C SER A 380 3.91 15.61 -5.39
N SER A 381 2.81 14.93 -5.68
CA SER A 381 2.28 13.82 -4.89
C SER A 381 1.74 12.75 -5.84
N TRP A 382 1.41 11.57 -5.34
CA TRP A 382 0.67 10.59 -6.12
C TRP A 382 -0.84 10.85 -6.20
N GLY A 383 -1.33 11.86 -5.48
CA GLY A 383 -2.73 12.28 -5.51
C GLY A 383 -3.15 12.87 -6.84
N VAL A 384 -4.39 13.35 -6.93
CA VAL A 384 -4.91 14.05 -8.11
C VAL A 384 -5.00 15.54 -7.76
N PRO A 385 -4.40 16.47 -8.54
CA PRO A 385 -3.81 16.33 -9.87
C PRO A 385 -2.27 16.20 -9.92
N LYS A 386 -1.65 15.38 -9.05
CA LYS A 386 -0.18 15.18 -8.92
C LYS A 386 0.57 16.31 -8.24
N ASP A 387 -0.13 17.15 -7.48
CA ASP A 387 0.43 18.21 -6.64
C ASP A 387 0.00 18.05 -5.17
N LEU A 388 0.18 19.09 -4.35
CA LEU A 388 -0.18 19.07 -2.93
C LEU A 388 -1.61 19.58 -2.64
N SER A 389 -2.39 19.94 -3.67
CA SER A 389 -3.67 20.64 -3.51
C SER A 389 -4.77 19.79 -2.84
N THR A 390 -4.67 18.46 -2.89
CA THR A 390 -5.53 17.55 -2.11
C THR A 390 -5.46 17.87 -0.62
N TRP A 391 -4.29 18.25 -0.11
CA TRP A 391 -4.05 18.55 1.31
C TRP A 391 -3.70 20.01 1.59
N ASP A 392 -3.56 20.86 0.57
CA ASP A 392 -3.35 22.31 0.71
C ASP A 392 -4.23 23.07 -0.28
N SER A 393 -5.51 23.24 0.08
CA SER A 393 -6.50 23.96 -0.71
C SER A 393 -7.54 24.68 0.18
N PRO A 394 -8.34 25.61 -0.38
CA PRO A 394 -9.38 26.30 0.39
C PRO A 394 -10.36 25.36 1.11
N ARG A 395 -10.64 24.17 0.56
CA ARG A 395 -11.55 23.18 1.15
C ARG A 395 -11.05 22.61 2.47
N VAL A 396 -9.73 22.53 2.66
CA VAL A 396 -9.09 21.94 3.84
C VAL A 396 -8.28 22.96 4.65
N ALA A 397 -8.37 24.25 4.29
CA ALA A 397 -7.52 25.30 4.84
C ALA A 397 -7.59 25.40 6.37
N GLU A 398 -8.77 25.23 6.97
CA GLU A 398 -8.94 25.26 8.42
C GLU A 398 -8.12 24.17 9.12
N LEU A 399 -8.14 22.94 8.59
CA LEU A 399 -7.37 21.81 9.12
C LEU A 399 -5.87 22.05 8.98
N VAL A 400 -5.43 22.54 7.82
CA VAL A 400 -4.01 22.81 7.54
C VAL A 400 -3.48 23.92 8.43
N VAL A 401 -4.23 25.03 8.57
CA VAL A 401 -3.84 26.15 9.43
C VAL A 401 -3.82 25.74 10.90
N ALA A 402 -4.81 24.95 11.35
CA ALA A 402 -4.84 24.44 12.72
C ALA A 402 -3.64 23.52 13.00
N ALA A 403 -3.31 22.60 12.09
CA ALA A 403 -2.17 21.70 12.22
C ALA A 403 -0.84 22.47 12.28
N ARG A 404 -0.63 23.43 11.36
CA ARG A 404 0.57 24.28 11.34
C ARG A 404 0.69 25.14 12.61
N ARG A 405 -0.43 25.68 13.11
CA ARG A 405 -0.44 26.44 14.37
C ARG A 405 -0.05 25.56 15.55
N GLY A 406 -0.64 24.37 15.66
CA GLY A 406 -0.32 23.41 16.73
C GLY A 406 1.16 23.01 16.71
N GLU A 407 1.75 22.80 15.53
CA GLU A 407 3.18 22.54 15.39
C GLU A 407 4.04 23.69 15.93
N LEU A 408 3.72 24.94 15.55
CA LEU A 408 4.47 26.12 16.00
C LEU A 408 4.33 26.35 17.51
N GLU A 409 3.14 26.13 18.07
CA GLU A 409 2.89 26.21 19.51
C GLU A 409 3.71 25.16 20.28
N LEU A 410 3.78 23.92 19.77
CA LEU A 410 4.60 22.86 20.34
C LEU A 410 6.10 23.21 20.31
N VAL A 411 6.61 23.69 19.18
CA VAL A 411 8.02 24.11 19.04
C VAL A 411 8.35 25.25 20.00
N ALA A 412 7.45 26.23 20.14
CA ALA A 412 7.62 27.34 21.07
C ALA A 412 7.61 26.86 22.53
N ALA A 413 6.72 25.93 22.89
CA ALA A 413 6.65 25.34 24.22
C ALA A 413 7.92 24.53 24.55
N ALA A 414 8.39 23.68 23.64
CA ALA A 414 9.62 22.90 23.81
C ALA A 414 10.86 23.79 23.97
N SER A 415 10.93 24.90 23.21
CA SER A 415 12.03 25.87 23.30
C SER A 415 12.06 26.57 24.67
N ARG A 416 10.89 27.00 25.18
CA ARG A 416 10.78 27.59 26.53
C ARG A 416 11.19 26.62 27.63
N ALA A 417 10.76 25.36 27.52
CA ALA A 417 11.11 24.33 28.50
C ALA A 417 12.63 24.07 28.57
N ARG A 418 13.31 24.02 27.41
CA ARG A 418 14.78 23.86 27.35
C ARG A 418 15.52 25.06 27.94
N ALA A 419 15.08 26.28 27.64
CA ALA A 419 15.68 27.49 28.20
C ALA A 419 15.52 27.56 29.73
N GLY A 420 14.35 27.17 30.26
CA GLY A 420 14.11 27.08 31.70
C GLY A 420 14.97 26.02 32.40
N ALA A 421 15.21 24.88 31.75
CA ALA A 421 16.08 23.83 32.27
C ALA A 421 17.57 24.24 32.27
N ALA A 422 18.00 25.08 31.32
CA ALA A 422 19.38 25.56 31.22
C ALA A 422 19.70 26.75 32.14
N GLY A 423 18.69 27.50 32.61
CA GLY A 423 18.87 28.65 33.50
C GLY A 423 18.67 28.35 35.00
N GLY A 424 18.43 27.09 35.36
CA GLY A 424 18.16 26.65 36.74
C GLY A 424 19.24 25.76 37.36
N GLY A 425 20.40 25.62 36.72
CA GLY A 425 21.62 25.01 37.27
C GLY A 425 22.74 26.03 37.30
#